data_AF-A0AAE0UNF1-F1
#
_entry.id   AF-A0AAE0UNF1-F1
#
_cell.length_a   1.000
_cell.length_b   1.000
_cell.length_c   1.000
_cell.angle_alpha   90.00
_cell.angle_beta   90.00
_cell.angle_gamma   90.00
#
_symmetry.space_group_name_H-M   'P 1'
#
loop_
_entity.id
_entity.type
_entity.pdbx_description
1 polymer ?
#
loop_
_entity_poly.entity_id
_entity_poly.type
_entity_poly.pdbx_seq_one_letter_code
_entity_poly.pdbx_strand_id
1 'polypeptide(L)'
;MEAIKKKMQMLKADKENAFDRAEQAETDKKVSEDKCKQLEEELLGLQKKFKGTEDEVDKYSEALKDAQEKLELSEKKATDISMPSSVSVISFEIHRKGTAIGPGPEMALNSLDAVKKRIQALQQQADEAEDRAQLFQREIDEERDAREKAEGEVAALNRRIQLIEEELDRAQGRLSTALQKLEEAEKAADESERGMKVIENRATKDEEKMELQEIQLKEAKHIAEDSDRKYEEVARKLVVIETELERTEERAEVAELKGGDLEEELKNVTNTLKSLEAQAEKYSEKEEKYEEEVNFLNDKLKEAETRAEFAEKTVSKLEKTIDDLEGIDFKIRTIELDGKKIKLQIWDTAGQERFRTITTAYYRGAMGIMLVYDITNEKSFDNIKNWIRNIEEHASADVEKMILGNKCDINEKRQVSKDRGEKLALEYGIKFMETSAKANINVENAFLTLARDIKAKMDTKLEGNNPQGSNQGVKITTEQQKKSSFFRCVLL
;
A
#
# COMPACT_ATOMS: atom_id res chain seq x y z
N MET A 1 24.34 -5.90 8.71
CA MET A 1 24.06 -7.34 8.50
C MET A 1 24.69 -8.25 9.55
N GLU A 2 26.01 -8.15 9.85
CA GLU A 2 26.65 -9.01 10.87
C GLU A 2 26.00 -8.95 12.26
N ALA A 3 25.63 -7.75 12.72
CA ALA A 3 24.98 -7.58 14.04
C ALA A 3 23.64 -8.33 14.14
N ILE A 4 22.87 -8.37 13.04
CA ILE A 4 21.60 -9.09 12.97
C ILE A 4 21.85 -10.61 12.98
N LYS A 5 22.86 -11.07 12.22
CA LYS A 5 23.25 -12.48 12.17
C LYS A 5 23.71 -13.00 13.53
N LYS A 6 24.51 -12.23 14.26
CA LYS A 6 24.90 -12.53 15.65
C LYS A 6 23.69 -12.59 16.59
N LYS A 7 22.73 -11.67 16.45
CA LYS A 7 21.53 -11.65 17.29
C LYS A 7 20.61 -12.84 17.02
N MET A 8 20.47 -13.26 15.75
CA MET A 8 19.74 -14.49 15.40
C MET A 8 20.43 -15.75 15.94
N GLN A 9 21.76 -15.84 15.84
CA GLN A 9 22.49 -16.98 16.40
C GLN A 9 22.35 -17.06 17.92
N MET A 10 22.38 -15.93 18.61
CA MET A 10 22.19 -15.86 20.05
C MET A 10 20.77 -16.29 20.45
N LEU A 11 19.74 -15.79 19.76
CA LEU A 11 18.34 -16.19 19.99
C LEU A 11 18.11 -17.68 19.70
N LYS A 12 18.80 -18.23 18.69
CA LYS A 12 18.72 -19.67 18.38
C LYS A 12 19.32 -20.51 19.51
N ALA A 13 20.48 -20.10 20.03
CA ALA A 13 21.12 -20.77 21.16
C ALA A 13 20.29 -20.65 22.45
N ASP A 14 19.68 -19.49 22.71
CA ASP A 14 18.79 -19.31 23.85
C ASP A 14 17.53 -20.18 23.75
N LYS A 15 16.97 -20.32 22.54
CA LYS A 15 15.84 -21.21 22.28
C LYS A 15 16.20 -22.67 22.52
N GLU A 16 17.33 -23.14 22.00
CA GLU A 16 17.82 -24.51 22.22
C GLU A 16 18.06 -24.77 23.72
N ASN A 17 18.74 -23.86 24.43
CA ASN A 17 18.94 -23.96 25.87
C ASN A 17 17.65 -23.89 26.71
N ALA A 18 16.59 -23.26 26.20
CA ALA A 18 15.28 -23.25 26.86
C ALA A 18 14.54 -24.57 26.63
N PHE A 19 14.70 -25.17 25.46
CA PHE A 19 14.12 -26.47 25.12
C PHE A 19 14.73 -27.59 25.95
N ASP A 20 16.06 -27.63 26.06
CA ASP A 20 16.77 -28.63 26.88
C ASP A 20 16.36 -28.53 28.36
N ARG A 21 16.14 -27.30 28.87
CA ARG A 21 15.65 -27.08 30.24
C ARG A 21 14.21 -27.53 30.44
N ALA A 22 13.35 -27.35 29.43
CA ALA A 22 11.97 -27.82 29.48
C ALA A 22 11.90 -29.35 29.46
N GLU A 23 12.71 -30.00 28.62
CA GLU A 23 12.80 -31.46 28.54
C GLU A 23 13.35 -32.07 29.84
N GLN A 24 14.36 -31.44 30.45
CA GLN A 24 14.86 -31.86 31.77
C GLN A 24 13.79 -31.68 32.86
N ALA A 25 13.04 -30.59 32.85
CA ALA A 25 11.95 -30.38 33.82
C ALA A 25 10.80 -31.39 33.65
N GLU A 26 10.49 -31.78 32.40
CA GLU A 26 9.46 -32.78 32.11
C GLU A 26 9.87 -34.18 32.57
N THR A 27 11.14 -34.55 32.36
CA THR A 27 11.68 -35.82 32.84
C THR A 27 11.74 -35.87 34.37
N ASP A 28 12.18 -34.81 35.04
CA ASP A 28 12.20 -34.72 36.50
C ASP A 28 10.77 -34.79 37.10
N LYS A 29 9.81 -34.12 36.46
CA LYS A 29 8.39 -34.18 36.85
C LYS A 29 7.88 -35.62 36.76
N LYS A 30 8.15 -36.32 35.66
CA LYS A 30 7.72 -37.71 35.46
C LYS A 30 8.31 -38.65 36.52
N VAL A 31 9.60 -38.49 36.86
CA VAL A 31 10.24 -39.25 37.94
C VAL A 31 9.60 -38.95 39.30
N SER A 32 9.19 -37.71 39.55
CA SER A 32 8.48 -37.34 40.78
C SER A 32 7.07 -37.93 40.83
N GLU A 33 6.34 -37.93 39.71
CA GLU A 33 5.01 -38.54 39.62
C GLU A 33 5.06 -40.06 39.85
N ASP A 34 6.05 -40.75 39.29
CA ASP A 34 6.23 -42.19 39.50
C ASP A 34 6.60 -42.52 40.95
N LYS A 35 7.42 -41.68 41.61
CA LYS A 35 7.69 -41.81 43.06
C LYS A 35 6.45 -41.55 43.91
N CYS A 36 5.62 -40.57 43.54
CA CYS A 36 4.36 -40.28 44.24
C CYS A 36 3.42 -41.49 44.19
N LYS A 37 3.26 -42.11 43.01
CA LYS A 37 2.46 -43.33 42.84
C LYS A 37 2.99 -44.50 43.67
N GLN A 38 4.31 -44.70 43.72
CA GLN A 38 4.91 -45.73 44.57
C GLN A 38 4.60 -45.50 46.06
N LEU A 39 4.71 -44.25 46.53
CA LEU A 39 4.37 -43.89 47.91
C LEU A 39 2.86 -44.06 48.21
N GLU A 40 1.99 -43.74 47.25
CA GLU A 40 0.54 -43.98 47.37
C GLU A 40 0.22 -45.47 47.48
N GLU A 41 0.87 -46.32 46.66
CA GLU A 41 0.72 -47.78 46.75
C GLU A 41 1.24 -48.34 48.07
N GLU A 42 2.38 -47.85 48.57
CA GLU A 42 2.93 -48.22 49.89
C GLU A 42 2.00 -47.79 51.03
N LEU A 43 1.44 -46.58 50.96
CA LEU A 43 0.50 -46.05 51.94
C LEU A 43 -0.79 -46.88 51.97
N LEU A 44 -1.33 -47.24 50.80
CA LEU A 44 -2.47 -48.15 50.69
C LEU A 44 -2.15 -49.53 51.29
N GLY A 45 -0.95 -50.04 51.04
CA GLY A 45 -0.45 -51.28 51.63
C GLY A 45 -0.36 -51.22 53.15
N LEU A 46 0.14 -50.11 53.71
CA LEU A 46 0.21 -49.88 55.15
C LEU A 46 -1.17 -49.71 55.78
N GLN A 47 -2.10 -48.98 55.14
CA GLN A 47 -3.49 -48.86 55.59
C GLN A 47 -4.19 -50.22 55.66
N LYS A 48 -3.96 -51.08 54.66
CA LYS A 48 -4.53 -52.44 54.66
C LYS A 48 -3.94 -53.30 55.79
N LYS A 49 -2.64 -53.17 56.07
CA LYS A 49 -2.00 -53.84 57.21
C LYS A 49 -2.52 -53.32 58.54
N PHE A 50 -2.66 -52.00 58.68
CA PHE A 50 -3.19 -51.34 59.87
C PHE A 50 -4.62 -51.82 60.18
N LYS A 51 -5.49 -51.85 59.16
CA LYS A 51 -6.84 -52.41 59.31
C LYS A 51 -6.83 -53.88 59.71
N GLY A 52 -5.92 -54.68 59.13
CA GLY A 52 -5.73 -56.07 59.54
C GLY A 52 -5.31 -56.21 61.01
N THR A 53 -4.43 -55.32 61.50
CA THR A 53 -4.04 -55.31 62.92
C THR A 53 -5.17 -54.80 63.83
N GLU A 54 -6.00 -53.85 63.39
CA GLU A 54 -7.20 -53.42 64.11
C GLU A 54 -8.19 -54.59 64.24
N ASP A 55 -8.47 -55.30 63.15
CA ASP A 55 -9.35 -56.48 63.14
C ASP A 55 -8.81 -57.59 64.07
N GLU A 56 -7.48 -57.77 64.16
CA GLU A 56 -6.85 -58.69 65.11
C GLU A 56 -7.01 -58.22 66.56
N VAL A 57 -6.82 -56.92 66.84
CA VAL A 57 -7.01 -56.34 68.18
C VAL A 57 -8.44 -56.51 68.65
N ASP A 58 -9.43 -56.27 67.79
CA ASP A 58 -10.85 -56.48 68.12
C ASP A 58 -11.13 -57.93 68.46
N LYS A 59 -10.58 -58.87 67.68
CA LYS A 59 -10.70 -60.31 67.93
C LYS A 59 -10.06 -60.72 69.27
N TYR A 60 -8.90 -60.19 69.60
CA TYR A 60 -8.25 -60.47 70.89
C TYR A 60 -8.99 -59.81 72.06
N SER A 61 -9.56 -58.63 71.86
CA SER A 61 -10.39 -57.92 72.85
C SER A 61 -11.67 -58.71 73.16
N GLU A 62 -12.35 -59.23 72.14
CA GLU A 62 -13.52 -60.08 72.30
C GLU A 62 -13.18 -61.40 73.02
N ALA A 63 -12.06 -62.04 72.64
CA ALA A 63 -11.58 -63.24 73.32
C ALA A 63 -11.19 -62.99 74.80
N LEU A 64 -10.64 -61.81 75.11
CA LEU A 64 -10.32 -61.40 76.48
C LEU A 64 -11.60 -61.21 77.30
N LYS A 65 -12.62 -60.57 76.72
CA LYS A 65 -13.92 -60.37 77.36
C LYS A 65 -14.61 -61.70 77.66
N ASP A 66 -14.62 -62.62 76.71
CA ASP A 66 -15.14 -63.98 76.90
C ASP A 66 -14.39 -64.75 78.00
N ALA A 67 -13.07 -64.57 78.10
CA ALA A 67 -12.25 -65.17 79.15
C ALA A 67 -12.56 -64.57 80.53
N GLN A 68 -12.76 -63.25 80.61
CA GLN A 68 -13.17 -62.54 81.84
C GLN A 68 -14.56 -62.97 82.30
N GLU A 69 -15.53 -63.07 81.40
CA GLU A 69 -16.89 -63.55 81.74
C GLU A 69 -16.87 -65.00 82.26
N LYS A 70 -16.05 -65.87 81.67
CA LYS A 70 -15.85 -67.25 82.17
C LYS A 70 -15.17 -67.29 83.53
N LEU A 71 -14.23 -66.38 83.79
CA LEU A 71 -13.56 -66.26 85.09
C LEU A 71 -14.56 -65.80 86.16
N GLU A 72 -15.35 -64.76 85.91
CA GLU A 72 -16.41 -64.31 86.84
C GLU A 72 -17.43 -65.42 87.13
N LEU A 73 -17.80 -66.20 86.11
CA LEU A 73 -18.72 -67.32 86.29
C LEU A 73 -18.11 -68.45 87.15
N SER A 74 -16.80 -68.66 87.03
CA SER A 74 -16.04 -69.58 87.86
C SER A 74 -15.90 -69.09 89.30
N GLU A 75 -15.64 -67.80 89.50
CA GLU A 75 -15.56 -67.16 90.81
C GLU A 75 -16.91 -67.19 91.53
N LYS A 76 -18.01 -66.90 90.83
CA LYS A 76 -19.38 -67.04 91.36
C LYS A 76 -19.68 -68.47 91.80
N LYS A 77 -19.25 -69.47 91.01
CA LYS A 77 -19.35 -70.89 91.38
C LYS A 77 -18.48 -71.25 92.58
N ALA A 78 -17.33 -70.61 92.77
CA ALA A 78 -16.47 -70.82 93.93
C ALA A 78 -17.04 -70.17 95.21
N THR A 79 -17.71 -69.03 95.10
CA THR A 79 -18.40 -68.39 96.22
C THR A 79 -19.68 -69.12 96.63
N ASP A 80 -20.40 -69.75 95.69
CA ASP A 80 -21.60 -70.55 95.98
C ASP A 80 -21.32 -71.91 96.64
N ILE A 81 -20.06 -72.34 96.71
CA ILE A 81 -19.65 -73.58 97.41
C ILE A 81 -19.24 -73.31 98.87
N SER A 82 -19.21 -72.05 99.32
CA SER A 82 -18.93 -71.68 100.71
C SER A 82 -20.19 -71.20 101.42
N MET A 83 -20.94 -72.15 101.97
CA MET A 83 -21.78 -72.12 103.21
C MET A 83 -22.90 -73.16 103.05
N PRO A 84 -23.38 -73.87 104.10
CA PRO A 84 -23.55 -73.36 105.47
C PRO A 84 -23.22 -74.35 106.60
N SER A 85 -23.11 -73.86 107.85
CA SER A 85 -23.53 -74.57 109.07
C SER A 85 -23.47 -73.65 110.29
N SER A 86 -24.64 -73.13 110.64
CA SER A 86 -25.03 -72.56 111.93
C SER A 86 -25.00 -73.59 113.06
N VAL A 87 -24.42 -73.26 114.22
CA VAL A 87 -24.82 -73.83 115.51
C VAL A 87 -24.77 -72.76 116.61
N SER A 88 -25.88 -72.64 117.34
CA SER A 88 -26.07 -71.86 118.55
C SER A 88 -26.25 -72.83 119.73
N VAL A 89 -25.56 -72.63 120.86
CA VAL A 89 -25.91 -73.16 122.21
C VAL A 89 -25.22 -72.22 123.24
N ILE A 90 -25.93 -71.32 123.95
CA ILE A 90 -26.62 -71.43 125.26
C ILE A 90 -25.73 -71.87 126.46
N SER A 91 -25.76 -71.00 127.48
CA SER A 91 -25.08 -70.94 128.79
C SER A 91 -25.01 -72.21 129.66
N PHE A 92 -24.07 -72.23 130.62
CA PHE A 92 -24.41 -72.30 132.06
C PHE A 92 -23.27 -71.81 132.96
N GLU A 93 -23.66 -71.09 134.01
CA GLU A 93 -22.86 -70.41 135.02
C GLU A 93 -23.03 -71.14 136.35
N ILE A 94 -21.96 -71.49 137.08
CA ILE A 94 -22.03 -71.77 138.52
C ILE A 94 -20.79 -71.25 139.25
N HIS A 95 -20.95 -70.09 139.88
CA HIS A 95 -20.28 -69.73 141.13
C HIS A 95 -20.88 -70.54 142.29
N ARG A 96 -20.05 -71.04 143.21
CA ARG A 96 -20.52 -71.41 144.57
C ARG A 96 -19.59 -70.86 145.64
N LYS A 97 -20.07 -69.85 146.37
CA LYS A 97 -19.57 -69.45 147.70
C LYS A 97 -20.11 -70.44 148.74
N GLY A 98 -19.28 -70.70 149.75
CA GLY A 98 -19.47 -71.76 150.74
C GLY A 98 -20.37 -71.42 151.92
N THR A 99 -20.31 -72.25 152.96
CA THR A 99 -20.71 -71.88 154.33
C THR A 99 -20.02 -72.81 155.33
N ALA A 100 -19.55 -72.20 156.42
CA ALA A 100 -18.98 -72.83 157.60
C ALA A 100 -20.06 -73.44 158.50
N ILE A 101 -19.76 -74.55 159.20
CA ILE A 101 -20.49 -74.99 160.41
C ILE A 101 -19.50 -75.71 161.35
N GLY A 102 -19.43 -75.25 162.60
CA GLY A 102 -19.10 -76.03 163.81
C GLY A 102 -20.15 -75.69 164.90
N PRO A 103 -20.11 -76.19 166.15
CA PRO A 103 -19.17 -77.12 166.80
C PRO A 103 -19.82 -78.29 167.61
N GLY A 104 -19.00 -79.23 168.12
CA GLY A 104 -19.22 -80.10 169.31
C GLY A 104 -20.36 -81.15 169.25
N PRO A 105 -20.35 -82.26 170.04
CA PRO A 105 -19.89 -82.36 171.43
C PRO A 105 -19.08 -83.63 171.80
N GLU A 106 -18.73 -83.71 173.08
CA GLU A 106 -18.05 -84.77 173.84
C GLU A 106 -18.87 -86.06 174.07
N MET A 107 -18.11 -87.10 174.49
CA MET A 107 -18.45 -88.29 175.29
C MET A 107 -19.07 -89.57 174.65
N ALA A 108 -18.18 -90.56 174.55
CA ALA A 108 -18.25 -91.91 175.16
C ALA A 108 -19.31 -92.97 174.76
N LEU A 109 -18.76 -94.17 174.49
CA LEU A 109 -19.27 -95.55 174.66
C LEU A 109 -20.12 -96.25 173.56
N ASN A 110 -19.44 -97.23 172.94
CA ASN A 110 -19.85 -98.59 172.56
C ASN A 110 -20.98 -98.85 171.54
N SER A 111 -20.61 -99.18 170.30
CA SER A 111 -20.80 -100.53 169.71
C SER A 111 -20.21 -100.61 168.29
N LEU A 112 -19.73 -101.80 167.92
CA LEU A 112 -18.95 -102.18 166.73
C LEU A 112 -19.56 -101.76 165.37
N ASP A 113 -20.83 -101.37 165.31
CA ASP A 113 -21.55 -100.98 164.08
C ASP A 113 -21.13 -99.62 163.51
N ALA A 114 -20.62 -98.71 164.35
CA ALA A 114 -20.15 -97.39 163.90
C ALA A 114 -18.89 -97.48 163.01
N VAL A 115 -18.00 -98.43 163.29
CA VAL A 115 -16.75 -98.63 162.53
C VAL A 115 -17.03 -99.30 161.18
N LYS A 116 -17.92 -100.30 161.13
CA LYS A 116 -18.34 -100.94 159.86
C LYS A 116 -19.02 -99.94 158.91
N LYS A 117 -19.92 -99.09 159.43
CA LYS A 117 -20.53 -98.01 158.63
C LYS A 117 -19.49 -97.00 158.13
N ARG A 118 -18.45 -96.70 158.91
CA ARG A 118 -17.37 -95.79 158.50
C ARG A 118 -16.48 -96.41 157.42
N ILE A 119 -16.15 -97.70 157.52
CA ILE A 119 -15.37 -98.42 156.49
C ILE A 119 -16.17 -98.53 155.20
N GLN A 120 -17.46 -98.88 155.26
CA GLN A 120 -18.34 -98.87 154.07
C GLN A 120 -18.45 -97.47 153.46
N ALA A 121 -18.59 -96.42 154.28
CA ALA A 121 -18.63 -95.05 153.78
C ALA A 121 -17.30 -94.63 153.13
N LEU A 122 -16.16 -95.08 153.66
CA LEU A 122 -14.83 -94.82 153.07
C LEU A 122 -14.58 -95.63 151.80
N GLN A 123 -15.04 -96.89 151.73
CA GLN A 123 -14.99 -97.70 150.51
C GLN A 123 -15.87 -97.08 149.42
N GLN A 124 -17.10 -96.70 149.75
CA GLN A 124 -17.98 -96.01 148.82
C GLN A 124 -17.40 -94.65 148.39
N GLN A 125 -16.76 -93.89 149.29
CA GLN A 125 -16.05 -92.67 148.92
C GLN A 125 -14.81 -92.90 148.04
N ALA A 126 -14.12 -94.03 148.23
CA ALA A 126 -12.97 -94.43 147.41
C ALA A 126 -13.44 -94.86 146.01
N ASP A 127 -14.48 -95.70 145.92
CA ASP A 127 -15.09 -96.12 144.66
C ASP A 127 -15.65 -94.90 143.90
N GLU A 128 -16.36 -94.00 144.59
CA GLU A 128 -16.83 -92.73 144.01
C GLU A 128 -15.67 -91.81 143.59
N ALA A 129 -14.53 -91.85 144.29
CA ALA A 129 -13.35 -91.09 143.90
C ALA A 129 -12.65 -91.70 142.69
N GLU A 130 -12.65 -93.03 142.58
CA GLU A 130 -12.11 -93.77 141.45
C GLU A 130 -12.98 -93.56 140.20
N ASP A 131 -14.31 -93.62 140.33
CA ASP A 131 -15.25 -93.29 139.25
C ASP A 131 -15.09 -91.82 138.80
N ARG A 132 -14.93 -90.88 139.74
CA ARG A 132 -14.62 -89.48 139.42
C ARG A 132 -13.26 -89.33 138.73
N ALA A 133 -12.25 -90.07 139.16
CA ALA A 133 -10.93 -90.05 138.52
C ALA A 133 -10.97 -90.61 137.09
N GLN A 134 -11.75 -91.69 136.86
CA GLN A 134 -11.96 -92.24 135.52
C GLN A 134 -12.74 -91.29 134.61
N LEU A 135 -13.74 -90.59 135.14
CA LEU A 135 -14.48 -89.55 134.40
C LEU A 135 -13.57 -88.37 134.04
N PHE A 136 -12.79 -87.85 134.98
CA PHE A 136 -11.81 -86.81 134.70
C PHE A 136 -10.74 -87.26 133.71
N GLN A 137 -10.32 -88.53 133.77
CA GLN A 137 -9.38 -89.08 132.79
C GLN A 137 -9.99 -89.09 131.38
N ARG A 138 -11.26 -89.50 131.23
CA ARG A 138 -11.98 -89.44 129.95
C ARG A 138 -12.16 -88.01 129.45
N GLU A 139 -12.54 -87.08 130.32
CA GLU A 139 -12.67 -85.65 129.95
C GLU A 139 -11.32 -85.05 129.52
N ILE A 140 -10.23 -85.41 130.20
CA ILE A 140 -8.87 -85.00 129.81
C ILE A 140 -8.49 -85.59 128.46
N ASP A 141 -8.83 -86.85 128.19
CA ASP A 141 -8.53 -87.51 126.92
C ASP A 141 -9.40 -86.94 125.78
N GLU A 142 -10.68 -86.65 126.01
CA GLU A 142 -11.55 -85.96 125.05
C GLU A 142 -11.06 -84.54 124.73
N GLU A 143 -10.61 -83.78 125.74
CA GLU A 143 -10.02 -82.46 125.53
C GLU A 143 -8.66 -82.53 124.83
N ARG A 144 -7.87 -83.59 125.07
CA ARG A 144 -6.64 -83.85 124.32
C ARG A 144 -6.93 -84.12 122.85
N ASP A 145 -7.93 -84.95 122.55
CA ASP A 145 -8.36 -85.24 121.18
C ASP A 145 -8.92 -84.00 120.48
N ALA A 146 -9.70 -83.17 121.19
CA ALA A 146 -10.22 -81.90 120.67
C ALA A 146 -9.08 -80.91 120.39
N ARG A 147 -8.11 -80.82 121.30
CA ARG A 147 -6.91 -80.01 121.12
C ARG A 147 -6.06 -80.48 119.96
N GLU A 148 -5.85 -81.79 119.79
CA GLU A 148 -5.08 -82.35 118.67
C GLU A 148 -5.77 -82.04 117.32
N LYS A 149 -7.10 -82.14 117.26
CA LYS A 149 -7.88 -81.71 116.07
C LYS A 149 -7.71 -80.22 115.79
N ALA A 150 -7.82 -79.36 116.80
CA ALA A 150 -7.64 -77.91 116.65
C ALA A 150 -6.20 -77.55 116.24
N GLU A 151 -5.18 -78.21 116.80
CA GLU A 151 -3.78 -78.05 116.40
C GLU A 151 -3.58 -78.50 114.93
N GLY A 152 -4.25 -79.57 114.50
CA GLY A 152 -4.29 -80.01 113.11
C GLY A 152 -4.94 -79.00 112.16
N GLU A 153 -6.05 -78.39 112.55
CA GLU A 153 -6.74 -77.34 111.79
C GLU A 153 -5.88 -76.07 111.68
N VAL A 154 -5.24 -75.64 112.76
CA VAL A 154 -4.30 -74.50 112.76
C VAL A 154 -3.12 -74.80 111.84
N ALA A 155 -2.58 -76.02 111.87
CA ALA A 155 -1.51 -76.41 110.96
C ALA A 155 -1.96 -76.38 109.49
N ALA A 156 -3.20 -76.81 109.19
CA ALA A 156 -3.76 -76.75 107.85
C ALA A 156 -3.99 -75.30 107.37
N LEU A 157 -4.51 -74.43 108.24
CA LEU A 157 -4.71 -73.01 107.94
C LEU A 157 -3.37 -72.30 107.72
N ASN A 158 -2.34 -72.59 108.51
CA ASN A 158 -1.00 -72.01 108.32
C ASN A 158 -0.39 -72.41 106.97
N ARG A 159 -0.58 -73.66 106.52
CA ARG A 159 -0.16 -74.08 105.16
C ARG A 159 -0.93 -73.31 104.08
N ARG A 160 -2.24 -73.08 104.28
CA ARG A 160 -3.05 -72.31 103.34
C ARG A 160 -2.65 -70.83 103.29
N ILE A 161 -2.35 -70.22 104.43
CA ILE A 161 -1.84 -68.83 104.50
C ILE A 161 -0.53 -68.73 103.70
N GLN A 162 0.42 -69.64 103.92
CA GLN A 162 1.68 -69.64 103.20
C GLN A 162 1.49 -69.75 101.68
N LEU A 163 0.58 -70.62 101.22
CA LEU A 163 0.28 -70.74 99.79
C LEU A 163 -0.32 -69.45 99.21
N ILE A 164 -1.23 -68.79 99.94
CA ILE A 164 -1.84 -67.52 99.52
C ILE A 164 -0.80 -66.40 99.51
N GLU A 165 0.10 -66.35 100.49
CA GLU A 165 1.21 -65.38 100.53
C GLU A 165 2.15 -65.56 99.33
N GLU A 166 2.52 -66.81 99.01
CA GLU A 166 3.32 -67.10 97.82
C GLU A 166 2.61 -66.73 96.51
N GLU A 167 1.29 -66.96 96.42
CA GLU A 167 0.48 -66.53 95.27
C GLU A 167 0.37 -65.01 95.16
N LEU A 168 0.23 -64.32 96.30
CA LEU A 168 0.21 -62.86 96.38
C LEU A 168 1.55 -62.28 95.91
N ASP A 169 2.68 -62.82 96.37
CA ASP A 169 4.02 -62.39 95.94
C ASP A 169 4.22 -62.61 94.43
N ARG A 170 3.75 -63.75 93.89
CA ARG A 170 3.79 -64.01 92.44
C ARG A 170 2.90 -63.04 91.67
N ALA A 171 1.71 -62.73 92.17
CA ALA A 171 0.80 -61.77 91.55
C ALA A 171 1.37 -60.35 91.58
N GLN A 172 1.99 -59.93 92.69
CA GLN A 172 2.70 -58.65 92.81
C GLN A 172 3.88 -58.55 91.84
N GLY A 173 4.68 -59.62 91.69
CA GLY A 173 5.77 -59.66 90.71
C GLY A 173 5.28 -59.53 89.26
N ARG A 174 4.16 -60.20 88.92
CA ARG A 174 3.51 -60.05 87.60
C ARG A 174 2.97 -58.63 87.39
N LEU A 175 2.34 -58.05 88.40
CA LEU A 175 1.82 -56.67 88.34
C LEU A 175 2.95 -55.67 88.16
N SER A 176 4.05 -55.80 88.90
CA SER A 176 5.22 -54.93 88.76
C SER A 176 5.81 -54.99 87.34
N THR A 177 5.92 -56.19 86.76
CA THR A 177 6.40 -56.37 85.38
C THR A 177 5.41 -55.77 84.37
N ALA A 178 4.11 -55.90 84.59
CA ALA A 178 3.09 -55.33 83.73
C ALA A 178 3.10 -53.79 83.77
N LEU A 179 3.27 -53.21 84.95
CA LEU A 179 3.40 -51.76 85.13
C LEU A 179 4.64 -51.21 84.44
N GLN A 180 5.79 -51.88 84.56
CA GLN A 180 7.00 -51.46 83.85
C GLN A 180 6.81 -51.49 82.33
N LYS A 181 6.19 -52.55 81.80
CA LYS A 181 5.89 -52.63 80.35
C LYS A 181 4.90 -51.55 79.89
N LEU A 182 3.94 -51.20 80.74
CA LEU A 182 2.99 -50.12 80.45
C LEU A 182 3.72 -48.78 80.38
N GLU A 183 4.61 -48.48 81.33
CA GLU A 183 5.41 -47.24 81.32
C GLU A 183 6.32 -47.15 80.07
N GLU A 184 6.96 -48.26 79.68
CA GLU A 184 7.76 -48.33 78.45
C GLU A 184 6.90 -48.10 77.19
N ALA A 185 5.69 -48.64 77.15
CA ALA A 185 4.76 -48.44 76.04
C ALA A 185 4.22 -47.00 75.97
N GLU A 186 3.90 -46.39 77.12
CA GLU A 186 3.48 -44.98 77.21
C GLU A 186 4.59 -44.05 76.69
N LYS A 187 5.84 -44.29 77.10
CA LYS A 187 6.97 -43.51 76.60
C LYS A 187 7.17 -43.66 75.08
N ALA A 188 7.02 -44.88 74.56
CA ALA A 188 7.10 -45.12 73.12
C ALA A 188 5.96 -44.42 72.35
N ALA A 189 4.75 -44.37 72.92
CA ALA A 189 3.62 -43.66 72.35
C ALA A 189 3.87 -42.13 72.33
N ASP A 190 4.38 -41.56 73.42
CA ASP A 190 4.77 -40.14 73.49
C ASP A 190 5.84 -39.77 72.43
N GLU A 191 6.83 -40.64 72.24
CA GLU A 191 7.86 -40.45 71.21
C GLU A 191 7.27 -40.55 69.80
N SER A 192 6.30 -41.44 69.58
CA SER A 192 5.56 -41.56 68.33
C SER A 192 4.70 -40.32 68.04
N GLU A 193 3.99 -39.80 69.04
CA GLU A 193 3.18 -38.59 68.92
C GLU A 193 4.04 -37.37 68.55
N ARG A 194 5.22 -37.25 69.17
CA ARG A 194 6.21 -36.21 68.79
C ARG A 194 6.67 -36.38 67.34
N GLY A 195 6.94 -37.62 66.91
CA GLY A 195 7.28 -37.94 65.53
C GLY A 195 6.18 -37.54 64.56
N MET A 196 4.93 -37.88 64.88
CA MET A 196 3.74 -37.53 64.09
C MET A 196 3.62 -36.01 63.94
N LYS A 197 3.76 -35.24 65.03
CA LYS A 197 3.67 -33.78 64.99
C LYS A 197 4.77 -33.12 64.14
N VAL A 198 5.97 -33.69 64.11
CA VAL A 198 7.04 -33.19 63.23
C VAL A 198 6.74 -33.46 61.77
N ILE A 199 6.18 -34.65 61.46
CA ILE A 199 5.77 -35.02 60.09
C ILE A 199 4.62 -34.14 59.63
N GLU A 200 3.61 -33.92 60.48
CA GLU A 200 2.48 -33.04 60.19
C GLU A 200 2.95 -31.62 59.84
N ASN A 201 3.83 -31.03 60.66
CA ASN A 201 4.42 -29.72 60.38
C ASN A 201 5.29 -29.68 59.12
N ARG A 202 5.85 -30.81 58.69
CA ARG A 202 6.58 -30.90 57.43
C ARG A 202 5.60 -30.99 56.26
N ALA A 203 4.56 -31.80 56.38
CA ALA A 203 3.52 -31.96 55.38
C ALA A 203 2.80 -30.63 55.10
N THR A 204 2.45 -29.85 56.12
CA THR A 204 1.84 -28.53 55.94
C THR A 204 2.74 -27.55 55.19
N LYS A 205 4.05 -27.54 55.49
CA LYS A 205 5.02 -26.71 54.75
C LYS A 205 5.22 -27.16 53.31
N ASP A 206 5.22 -28.46 53.08
CA ASP A 206 5.33 -29.01 51.73
C ASP A 206 4.06 -28.72 50.91
N GLU A 207 2.88 -28.71 51.54
CA GLU A 207 1.61 -28.31 50.95
C GLU A 207 1.62 -26.81 50.56
N GLU A 208 1.99 -25.91 51.48
CA GLU A 208 2.14 -24.47 51.18
C GLU A 208 3.12 -24.23 50.02
N LYS A 209 4.23 -24.98 49.99
CA LYS A 209 5.21 -24.89 48.90
C LYS A 209 4.64 -25.40 47.58
N MET A 210 3.86 -26.48 47.61
CA MET A 210 3.22 -27.05 46.43
C MET A 210 2.22 -26.06 45.83
N GLU A 211 1.42 -25.38 46.65
CA GLU A 211 0.49 -24.34 46.20
C GLU A 211 1.23 -23.17 45.51
N LEU A 212 2.32 -22.70 46.10
CA LEU A 212 3.15 -21.64 45.51
C LEU A 212 3.75 -22.07 44.16
N GLN A 213 4.23 -23.30 44.07
CA GLN A 213 4.76 -23.85 42.82
C GLN A 213 3.67 -24.04 41.76
N GLU A 214 2.44 -24.37 42.16
CA GLU A 214 1.31 -24.48 41.23
C GLU A 214 0.94 -23.12 40.63
N ILE A 215 0.95 -22.05 41.44
CA ILE A 215 0.72 -20.69 40.96
C ILE A 215 1.82 -20.27 39.97
N GLN A 216 3.09 -20.50 40.32
CA GLN A 216 4.22 -20.21 39.43
C GLN A 216 4.14 -21.00 38.12
N LEU A 217 3.70 -22.26 38.17
CA LEU A 217 3.51 -23.09 36.98
C LEU A 217 2.39 -22.53 36.10
N LYS A 218 1.29 -22.08 36.67
CA LYS A 218 0.18 -21.44 35.92
C LYS A 218 0.64 -20.15 35.26
N GLU A 219 1.40 -19.32 35.97
CA GLU A 219 1.97 -18.08 35.42
C GLU A 219 2.94 -18.37 34.27
N ALA A 220 3.85 -19.32 34.44
CA ALA A 220 4.78 -19.74 33.39
C ALA A 220 4.06 -20.26 32.14
N LYS A 221 2.98 -21.03 32.30
CA LYS A 221 2.12 -21.48 31.19
C LYS A 221 1.45 -20.31 30.47
N HIS A 222 0.86 -19.37 31.22
CA HIS A 222 0.24 -18.19 30.62
C HIS A 222 1.25 -17.35 29.82
N ILE A 223 2.47 -17.17 30.33
CA ILE A 223 3.55 -16.46 29.64
C ILE A 223 3.94 -17.18 28.34
N ALA A 224 4.03 -18.51 28.37
CA ALA A 224 4.31 -19.31 27.18
C ALA A 224 3.20 -19.19 26.13
N GLU A 225 1.93 -19.33 26.53
CA GLU A 225 0.76 -19.19 25.64
C GLU A 225 0.66 -17.77 25.03
N ASP A 226 0.91 -16.73 25.82
CA ASP A 226 0.95 -15.35 25.32
C ASP A 226 2.10 -15.13 24.33
N SER A 227 3.24 -15.79 24.57
CA SER A 227 4.38 -15.74 23.66
C SER A 227 4.06 -16.44 22.35
N ASP A 228 3.46 -17.62 22.39
CA ASP A 228 3.03 -18.37 21.21
C ASP A 228 2.00 -17.57 20.40
N ARG A 229 1.04 -16.93 21.06
CA ARG A 229 0.07 -16.03 20.39
C ARG A 229 0.77 -14.89 19.65
N LYS A 230 1.74 -14.24 20.29
CA LYS A 230 2.55 -13.18 19.64
C LYS A 230 3.36 -13.73 18.48
N TYR A 231 3.93 -14.93 18.60
CA TYR A 231 4.65 -15.60 17.52
C TYR A 231 3.73 -15.87 16.32
N GLU A 232 2.52 -16.38 16.55
CA GLU A 232 1.53 -16.58 15.49
C GLU A 232 1.14 -15.28 14.79
N GLU A 233 0.93 -14.19 15.54
CA GLU A 233 0.63 -12.87 14.95
C GLU A 233 1.78 -12.37 14.08
N VAL A 234 3.03 -12.50 14.54
CA VAL A 234 4.22 -12.13 13.76
C VAL A 234 4.35 -13.00 12.51
N ALA A 235 4.11 -14.31 12.62
CA ALA A 235 4.15 -15.22 11.48
C ALA A 235 3.11 -14.84 10.42
N ARG A 236 1.87 -14.50 10.82
CA ARG A 236 0.84 -14.02 9.89
C ARG A 236 1.25 -12.71 9.20
N LYS A 237 1.82 -11.76 9.94
CA LYS A 237 2.32 -10.50 9.35
C LYS A 237 3.46 -10.73 8.37
N LEU A 238 4.34 -11.68 8.67
CA LEU A 238 5.47 -12.03 7.82
C LEU A 238 5.00 -12.56 6.47
N VAL A 239 4.00 -13.45 6.45
CA VAL A 239 3.39 -13.95 5.19
C VAL A 239 2.81 -12.79 4.36
N VAL A 240 2.13 -11.83 4.99
CA VAL A 240 1.60 -10.66 4.26
C VAL A 240 2.73 -9.85 3.63
N ILE A 241 3.80 -9.57 4.39
CA ILE A 241 4.96 -8.82 3.90
C ILE A 241 5.67 -9.56 2.77
N GLU A 242 5.81 -10.89 2.85
CA GLU A 242 6.37 -11.70 1.77
C GLU A 242 5.54 -11.57 0.49
N THR A 243 4.22 -11.63 0.57
CA THR A 243 3.36 -11.44 -0.61
C THR A 243 3.39 -10.01 -1.16
N GLU A 244 3.58 -9.00 -0.29
CA GLU A 244 3.77 -7.62 -0.74
C GLU A 244 5.13 -7.44 -1.44
N LEU A 245 6.18 -8.08 -0.90
CA LEU A 245 7.51 -8.10 -1.49
C LEU A 245 7.47 -8.70 -2.90
N GLU A 246 6.89 -9.89 -3.07
CA GLU A 246 6.74 -10.54 -4.37
C GLU A 246 6.05 -9.61 -5.39
N ARG A 247 4.94 -8.96 -5.00
CA ARG A 247 4.25 -7.99 -5.87
C ARG A 247 5.10 -6.77 -6.22
N THR A 248 5.94 -6.32 -5.30
CA THR A 248 6.86 -5.20 -5.59
C THR A 248 8.01 -5.61 -6.49
N GLU A 249 8.51 -6.83 -6.34
CA GLU A 249 9.56 -7.41 -7.20
C GLU A 249 9.04 -7.58 -8.64
N GLU A 250 7.86 -8.17 -8.83
CA GLU A 250 7.22 -8.27 -10.15
C GLU A 250 7.06 -6.90 -10.83
N ARG A 251 6.64 -5.87 -10.07
CA ARG A 251 6.52 -4.50 -10.58
C ARG A 251 7.87 -3.89 -10.95
N ALA A 252 8.90 -4.16 -10.15
CA ALA A 252 10.25 -3.70 -10.43
C ALA A 252 10.80 -4.36 -11.70
N GLU A 253 10.61 -5.67 -11.86
CA GLU A 253 11.03 -6.42 -13.06
C GLU A 253 10.36 -5.87 -14.33
N VAL A 254 9.05 -5.60 -14.29
CA VAL A 254 8.33 -4.97 -15.41
C VAL A 254 8.88 -3.57 -15.71
N ALA A 255 9.24 -2.79 -14.69
CA ALA A 255 9.82 -1.47 -14.86
C ALA A 255 11.24 -1.53 -15.46
N GLU A 256 12.05 -2.52 -15.06
CA GLU A 256 13.38 -2.76 -15.61
C GLU A 256 13.31 -3.16 -17.09
N LEU A 257 12.39 -4.07 -17.46
CA LEU A 257 12.15 -4.43 -18.87
C LEU A 257 11.81 -3.20 -19.70
N LYS A 258 10.87 -2.37 -19.22
CA LYS A 258 10.51 -1.11 -19.90
C LYS A 258 11.69 -0.13 -19.96
N GLY A 259 12.52 -0.10 -18.93
CA GLY A 259 13.76 0.67 -18.91
C GLY A 259 14.72 0.23 -20.02
N GLY A 260 14.92 -1.08 -20.17
CA GLY A 260 15.72 -1.67 -21.25
C GLY A 260 15.18 -1.35 -22.65
N ASP A 261 13.86 -1.45 -22.86
CA ASP A 261 13.23 -1.09 -24.13
C ASP A 261 13.49 0.39 -24.49
N LEU A 262 13.34 1.31 -23.51
CA LEU A 262 13.59 2.74 -23.71
C LEU A 262 15.07 3.03 -23.97
N GLU A 263 16.00 2.30 -23.34
CA GLU A 263 17.43 2.42 -23.63
C GLU A 263 17.77 1.99 -25.06
N GLU A 264 17.14 0.92 -25.56
CA GLU A 264 17.30 0.48 -26.94
C GLU A 264 16.72 1.51 -27.94
N GLU A 265 15.52 2.04 -27.67
CA GLU A 265 14.94 3.12 -28.47
C GLU A 265 15.85 4.36 -28.50
N LEU A 266 16.37 4.77 -27.34
CA LEU A 266 17.28 5.90 -27.24
C LEU A 266 18.55 5.67 -28.06
N LYS A 267 19.11 4.45 -28.03
CA LYS A 267 20.27 4.09 -28.85
C LYS A 267 19.95 4.18 -30.34
N ASN A 268 18.78 3.71 -30.77
CA ASN A 268 18.33 3.80 -32.15
C ASN A 268 18.15 5.26 -32.60
N VAL A 269 17.46 6.08 -31.81
CA VAL A 269 17.30 7.51 -32.07
C VAL A 269 18.65 8.21 -32.14
N THR A 270 19.57 7.91 -31.21
CA THR A 270 20.92 8.48 -31.21
C THR A 270 21.68 8.15 -32.50
N ASN A 271 21.55 6.92 -33.00
CA ASN A 271 22.17 6.54 -34.27
C ASN A 271 21.55 7.29 -35.47
N THR A 272 20.22 7.46 -35.49
CA THR A 272 19.55 8.24 -36.54
C THR A 272 19.94 9.71 -36.50
N LEU A 273 20.06 10.29 -35.30
CA LEU A 273 20.48 11.68 -35.09
C LEU A 273 21.89 11.90 -35.68
N LYS A 274 22.85 11.02 -35.35
CA LYS A 274 24.20 11.09 -35.94
C LYS A 274 24.19 11.04 -37.47
N SER A 275 23.34 10.21 -38.06
CA SER A 275 23.20 10.16 -39.52
C SER A 275 22.61 11.44 -40.10
N LEU A 276 21.65 12.07 -39.41
CA LEU A 276 21.05 13.33 -39.82
C LEU A 276 22.02 14.50 -39.67
N GLU A 277 22.79 14.54 -38.59
CA GLU A 277 23.86 15.53 -38.39
C GLU A 277 24.89 15.47 -39.53
N ALA A 278 25.34 14.27 -39.89
CA ALA A 278 26.26 14.09 -41.01
C ALA A 278 25.65 14.48 -42.37
N GLN A 279 24.32 14.37 -42.54
CA GLN A 279 23.64 14.87 -43.74
C GLN A 279 23.50 16.38 -43.72
N ALA A 280 23.16 16.98 -42.57
CA ALA A 280 23.05 18.42 -42.42
C ALA A 280 24.38 19.12 -42.73
N GLU A 281 25.50 18.58 -42.27
CA GLU A 281 26.84 19.06 -42.60
C GLU A 281 27.10 19.03 -44.12
N LYS A 282 26.77 17.92 -44.79
CA LYS A 282 26.87 17.82 -46.27
C LYS A 282 25.97 18.80 -47.01
N TYR A 283 24.78 19.10 -46.48
CA TYR A 283 23.90 20.10 -47.08
C TYR A 283 24.44 21.52 -46.88
N SER A 284 25.02 21.81 -45.71
CA SER A 284 25.70 23.07 -45.44
C SER A 284 26.87 23.29 -46.41
N GLU A 285 27.71 22.29 -46.65
CA GLU A 285 28.80 22.37 -47.64
C GLU A 285 28.31 22.61 -49.06
N LYS A 286 27.14 22.07 -49.42
CA LYS A 286 26.53 22.30 -50.73
C LYS A 286 25.96 23.71 -50.83
N GLU A 287 25.35 24.20 -49.77
CA GLU A 287 24.81 25.56 -49.69
C GLU A 287 25.93 26.58 -49.92
N GLU A 288 27.07 26.43 -49.26
CA GLU A 288 28.25 27.28 -49.46
C GLU A 288 28.72 27.29 -50.93
N LYS A 289 28.81 26.11 -51.57
CA LYS A 289 29.16 26.01 -53.00
C LYS A 289 28.15 26.69 -53.92
N TYR A 290 26.86 26.54 -53.64
CA TYR A 290 25.82 27.20 -54.42
C TYR A 290 25.84 28.71 -54.21
N GLU A 291 26.14 29.18 -53.01
CA GLU A 291 26.28 30.61 -52.72
C GLU A 291 27.48 31.21 -53.48
N GLU A 292 28.62 30.52 -53.52
CA GLU A 292 29.77 30.89 -54.37
C GLU A 292 29.40 30.95 -55.86
N GLU A 293 28.69 29.93 -56.37
CA GLU A 293 28.27 29.88 -57.77
C GLU A 293 27.27 30.99 -58.12
N VAL A 294 26.32 31.27 -57.23
CA VAL A 294 25.36 32.39 -57.37
C VAL A 294 26.10 33.72 -57.37
N ASN A 295 27.09 33.93 -56.50
CA ASN A 295 27.88 35.14 -56.48
C ASN A 295 28.66 35.32 -57.79
N PHE A 296 29.29 34.27 -58.28
CA PHE A 296 29.99 34.29 -59.57
C PHE A 296 29.06 34.59 -60.76
N LEU A 297 27.88 33.97 -60.79
CA LEU A 297 26.87 34.23 -61.81
C LEU A 297 26.34 35.66 -61.73
N ASN A 298 26.13 36.20 -60.53
CA ASN A 298 25.73 37.60 -60.32
C ASN A 298 26.79 38.57 -60.83
N ASP A 299 28.08 38.30 -60.61
CA ASP A 299 29.15 39.16 -61.12
C ASP A 299 29.22 39.12 -62.66
N LYS A 300 29.07 37.94 -63.27
CA LYS A 300 28.92 37.82 -64.73
C LYS A 300 27.70 38.54 -65.27
N LEU A 301 26.58 38.48 -64.55
CA LEU A 301 25.36 39.18 -64.93
C LEU A 301 25.61 40.70 -64.93
N LYS A 302 26.23 41.25 -63.88
CA LYS A 302 26.61 42.68 -63.83
C LYS A 302 27.54 43.07 -64.98
N GLU A 303 28.53 42.23 -65.33
CA GLU A 303 29.38 42.48 -66.50
C GLU A 303 28.57 42.49 -67.82
N ALA A 304 27.62 41.57 -67.97
CA ALA A 304 26.75 41.54 -69.14
C ALA A 304 25.80 42.74 -69.19
N GLU A 305 25.23 43.14 -68.05
CA GLU A 305 24.35 44.31 -67.90
C GLU A 305 25.09 45.60 -68.25
N THR A 306 26.28 45.83 -67.69
CA THR A 306 27.11 47.01 -68.02
C THR A 306 27.47 47.06 -69.51
N ARG A 307 27.76 45.90 -70.14
CA ARG A 307 27.98 45.81 -71.59
C ARG A 307 26.70 46.12 -72.38
N ALA A 308 25.55 45.61 -71.95
CA ALA A 308 24.27 45.90 -72.58
C ALA A 308 23.90 47.39 -72.47
N GLU A 309 24.09 48.00 -71.29
CA GLU A 309 23.84 49.42 -71.07
C GLU A 309 24.70 50.31 -71.99
N PHE A 310 25.96 49.91 -72.24
CA PHE A 310 26.82 50.60 -73.20
C PHE A 310 26.30 50.50 -74.64
N ALA A 311 25.81 49.32 -75.03
CA ALA A 311 25.17 49.12 -76.33
C ALA A 311 23.89 49.95 -76.45
N GLU A 312 23.02 49.98 -75.44
CA GLU A 312 21.80 50.80 -75.43
C GLU A 312 22.09 52.29 -75.56
N LYS A 313 23.10 52.81 -74.83
CA LYS A 313 23.55 54.20 -74.99
C LYS A 313 24.04 54.51 -76.41
N THR A 314 24.60 53.51 -77.09
CA THR A 314 25.05 53.63 -78.49
C THR A 314 23.86 53.64 -79.44
N VAL A 315 22.88 52.76 -79.23
CA VAL A 315 21.63 52.72 -80.02
C VAL A 315 20.84 54.01 -79.85
N SER A 316 20.62 54.49 -78.62
CA SER A 316 19.89 55.73 -78.36
C SER A 316 20.51 56.96 -79.03
N LYS A 317 21.86 57.01 -79.11
CA LYS A 317 22.56 58.06 -79.88
C LYS A 317 22.27 57.97 -81.38
N LEU A 318 22.20 56.76 -81.92
CA LEU A 318 21.90 56.52 -83.34
C LEU A 318 20.44 56.84 -83.66
N GLU A 319 19.50 56.45 -82.81
CA GLU A 319 18.06 56.78 -82.97
C GLU A 319 17.83 58.28 -82.99
N LYS A 320 18.45 59.03 -82.07
CA LYS A 320 18.35 60.48 -82.05
C LYS A 320 18.86 61.13 -83.34
N THR A 321 19.93 60.58 -83.93
CA THR A 321 20.42 61.07 -85.24
C THR A 321 19.49 60.73 -86.40
N ILE A 322 18.68 59.66 -86.30
CA ILE A 322 17.70 59.28 -87.33
C ILE A 322 16.48 60.21 -87.25
N ASP A 323 15.95 60.45 -86.05
CA ASP A 323 14.80 61.34 -85.85
C ASP A 323 15.09 62.78 -86.31
N ASP A 324 16.33 63.26 -86.17
CA ASP A 324 16.74 64.58 -86.66
C ASP A 324 16.84 64.65 -88.21
N LEU A 325 16.84 63.52 -88.92
CA LEU A 325 16.97 63.43 -90.39
C LEU A 325 15.62 63.26 -91.13
N GLU A 326 14.54 62.81 -90.47
CA GLU A 326 13.24 62.57 -91.11
C GLU A 326 12.23 63.72 -90.80
N GLY A 327 12.07 64.67 -91.75
CA GLY A 327 11.36 65.94 -91.52
C GLY A 327 9.92 66.10 -92.05
N ILE A 328 9.19 65.02 -92.40
CA ILE A 328 7.78 65.06 -92.86
C ILE A 328 7.06 63.78 -92.41
N ASP A 329 5.88 63.89 -91.78
CA ASP A 329 5.07 62.73 -91.32
C ASP A 329 3.90 62.45 -92.29
N PHE A 330 3.67 61.17 -92.57
CA PHE A 330 2.60 60.69 -93.46
C PHE A 330 1.71 59.69 -92.72
N LYS A 331 0.41 60.00 -92.62
CA LYS A 331 -0.58 59.14 -91.96
C LYS A 331 -1.78 58.87 -92.86
N ILE A 332 -2.24 57.62 -92.84
CA ILE A 332 -3.47 57.21 -93.54
C ILE A 332 -4.56 56.95 -92.51
N ARG A 333 -5.72 57.60 -92.67
CA ARG A 333 -6.92 57.36 -91.84
C ARG A 333 -8.10 57.02 -92.73
N THR A 334 -8.80 55.92 -92.45
CA THR A 334 -10.02 55.56 -93.18
C THR A 334 -11.23 56.05 -92.41
N ILE A 335 -12.12 56.80 -93.07
CA ILE A 335 -13.39 57.28 -92.53
C ILE A 335 -14.57 56.76 -93.37
N GLU A 336 -15.77 56.73 -92.81
CA GLU A 336 -16.99 56.33 -93.52
C GLU A 336 -17.90 57.55 -93.69
N LEU A 337 -18.24 57.90 -94.95
CA LEU A 337 -19.09 59.04 -95.30
C LEU A 337 -20.18 58.61 -96.29
N ASP A 338 -21.44 58.73 -95.88
CA ASP A 338 -22.66 58.32 -96.60
C ASP A 338 -22.56 56.90 -97.19
N GLY A 339 -22.15 55.92 -96.36
CA GLY A 339 -22.03 54.50 -96.74
C GLY A 339 -20.82 54.15 -97.62
N LYS A 340 -19.96 55.12 -97.96
CA LYS A 340 -18.69 54.89 -98.68
C LYS A 340 -17.51 55.02 -97.72
N LYS A 341 -16.57 54.07 -97.76
CA LYS A 341 -15.30 54.13 -97.03
C LYS A 341 -14.28 54.96 -97.82
N ILE A 342 -13.80 56.05 -97.24
CA ILE A 342 -12.85 56.98 -97.84
C ILE A 342 -11.53 56.91 -97.06
N LYS A 343 -10.43 56.68 -97.78
CA LYS A 343 -9.08 56.73 -97.22
C LYS A 343 -8.53 58.15 -97.33
N LEU A 344 -8.38 58.83 -96.20
CA LEU A 344 -7.68 60.09 -96.10
C LEU A 344 -6.17 59.82 -96.04
N GLN A 345 -5.43 60.40 -96.98
CA GLN A 345 -3.98 60.46 -96.95
C GLN A 345 -3.59 61.84 -96.44
N ILE A 346 -3.06 61.89 -95.21
CA ILE A 346 -2.76 63.12 -94.50
C ILE A 346 -1.25 63.29 -94.51
N TRP A 347 -0.81 64.42 -95.06
CA TRP A 347 0.59 64.83 -95.11
C TRP A 347 0.77 65.96 -94.10
N ASP A 348 1.53 65.72 -93.03
CA ASP A 348 1.84 66.73 -92.03
C ASP A 348 3.19 67.37 -92.34
N THR A 349 3.17 68.69 -92.55
CA THR A 349 4.34 69.51 -92.87
C THR A 349 4.85 70.31 -91.68
N ALA A 350 4.40 69.99 -90.46
CA ALA A 350 4.67 70.75 -89.24
C ALA A 350 6.17 70.98 -88.97
N GLY A 351 6.58 72.26 -88.93
CA GLY A 351 7.91 72.70 -88.48
C GLY A 351 8.96 72.87 -89.59
N GLN A 352 8.65 72.44 -90.83
CA GLN A 352 9.52 72.59 -91.99
C GLN A 352 9.20 73.82 -92.85
N GLU A 353 8.23 74.65 -92.48
CA GLU A 353 7.85 75.87 -93.21
C GLU A 353 8.97 76.92 -93.30
N ARG A 354 10.05 76.75 -92.51
CA ARG A 354 11.29 77.53 -92.61
C ARG A 354 12.06 77.24 -93.91
N PHE A 355 11.86 76.09 -94.53
CA PHE A 355 12.45 75.70 -95.82
C PHE A 355 11.36 75.66 -96.90
N ARG A 356 10.98 76.86 -97.38
CA ARG A 356 9.95 77.12 -98.42
C ARG A 356 10.05 76.26 -99.69
N THR A 357 11.16 75.57 -99.94
CA THR A 357 11.45 74.82 -101.17
C THR A 357 10.77 73.44 -101.25
N ILE A 358 10.49 72.77 -100.13
CA ILE A 358 9.98 71.37 -100.12
C ILE A 358 8.44 71.31 -100.17
N THR A 359 7.75 72.39 -99.80
CA THR A 359 6.28 72.41 -99.64
C THR A 359 5.51 72.45 -100.97
N THR A 360 6.11 72.93 -102.07
CA THR A 360 5.40 73.10 -103.35
C THR A 360 5.02 71.79 -104.04
N ALA A 361 5.80 70.72 -103.83
CA ALA A 361 5.50 69.40 -104.40
C ALA A 361 4.20 68.79 -103.83
N TYR A 362 3.86 69.09 -102.58
CA TYR A 362 2.72 68.51 -101.87
C TYR A 362 1.38 69.22 -102.14
N TYR A 363 1.42 70.45 -102.68
CA TYR A 363 0.20 71.11 -103.18
C TYR A 363 -0.33 70.46 -104.47
N ARG A 364 0.55 69.80 -105.24
CA ARG A 364 0.21 69.20 -106.53
C ARG A 364 -0.55 67.88 -106.31
N GLY A 365 -1.86 67.91 -106.53
CA GLY A 365 -2.75 66.75 -106.37
C GLY A 365 -3.43 66.64 -105.01
N ALA A 366 -3.24 67.62 -104.11
CA ALA A 366 -4.03 67.71 -102.89
C ALA A 366 -5.50 67.97 -103.24
N MET A 367 -6.42 67.21 -102.64
CA MET A 367 -7.87 67.38 -102.87
C MET A 367 -8.50 68.39 -101.90
N GLY A 368 -7.91 68.52 -100.72
CA GLY A 368 -8.25 69.58 -99.79
C GLY A 368 -7.06 69.98 -98.93
N ILE A 369 -7.07 71.23 -98.47
CA ILE A 369 -5.99 71.83 -97.69
C ILE A 369 -6.58 72.46 -96.43
N MET A 370 -5.98 72.14 -95.29
CA MET A 370 -6.32 72.72 -93.99
C MET A 370 -5.24 73.73 -93.60
N LEU A 371 -5.63 74.99 -93.48
CA LEU A 371 -4.79 76.09 -93.08
C LEU A 371 -4.91 76.29 -91.57
N VAL A 372 -3.89 75.94 -90.81
CA VAL A 372 -3.95 75.97 -89.34
C VAL A 372 -3.14 77.13 -88.80
N TYR A 373 -3.76 77.99 -87.98
CA TYR A 373 -3.05 78.98 -87.17
C TYR A 373 -3.32 78.74 -85.68
N ASP A 374 -2.51 79.36 -84.83
CA ASP A 374 -2.63 79.30 -83.38
C ASP A 374 -3.35 80.57 -82.88
N ILE A 375 -4.48 80.41 -82.19
CA ILE A 375 -5.27 81.56 -81.67
C ILE A 375 -4.50 82.42 -80.64
N THR A 376 -3.45 81.86 -80.03
CA THR A 376 -2.58 82.55 -79.06
C THR A 376 -1.42 83.29 -79.73
N ASN A 377 -1.23 83.17 -81.05
CA ASN A 377 -0.11 83.77 -81.77
C ASN A 377 -0.59 84.54 -83.01
N GLU A 378 -0.68 85.87 -82.90
CA GLU A 378 -1.15 86.73 -83.98
C GLU A 378 -0.31 86.60 -85.28
N LYS A 379 1.01 86.38 -85.18
CA LYS A 379 1.88 86.22 -86.37
C LYS A 379 1.50 85.00 -87.21
N SER A 380 1.04 83.92 -86.56
CA SER A 380 0.60 82.71 -87.27
C SER A 380 -0.67 82.95 -88.08
N PHE A 381 -1.56 83.82 -87.57
CA PHE A 381 -2.79 84.23 -88.23
C PHE A 381 -2.52 85.16 -89.42
N ASP A 382 -1.63 86.15 -89.26
CA ASP A 382 -1.26 87.06 -90.36
C ASP A 382 -0.63 86.30 -91.55
N ASN A 383 0.11 85.23 -91.25
CA ASN A 383 0.72 84.36 -92.25
C ASN A 383 -0.30 83.55 -93.08
N ILE A 384 -1.53 83.35 -92.61
CA ILE A 384 -2.56 82.62 -93.37
C ILE A 384 -2.80 83.26 -94.74
N LYS A 385 -2.73 84.60 -94.84
CA LYS A 385 -2.85 85.31 -96.14
C LYS A 385 -1.76 84.90 -97.13
N ASN A 386 -0.53 84.77 -96.65
CA ASN A 386 0.59 84.31 -97.47
C ASN A 386 0.41 82.85 -97.89
N TRP A 387 -0.09 82.00 -97.01
CA TRP A 387 -0.38 80.60 -97.33
C TRP A 387 -1.51 80.45 -98.34
N ILE A 388 -2.59 81.23 -98.22
CA ILE A 388 -3.68 81.26 -99.21
C ILE A 388 -3.13 81.64 -100.59
N ARG A 389 -2.31 82.69 -100.68
CA ARG A 389 -1.66 83.09 -101.92
C ARG A 389 -0.78 81.99 -102.51
N ASN A 390 0.04 81.33 -101.68
CA ASN A 390 0.91 80.24 -102.14
C ASN A 390 0.10 79.06 -102.68
N ILE A 391 -1.03 78.74 -102.04
CA ILE A 391 -1.96 77.69 -102.49
C ILE A 391 -2.61 78.10 -103.82
N GLU A 392 -3.02 79.35 -103.97
CA GLU A 392 -3.60 79.85 -105.24
C GLU A 392 -2.60 79.83 -106.40
N GLU A 393 -1.32 80.06 -106.13
CA GLU A 393 -0.26 80.02 -107.14
C GLU A 393 0.14 78.59 -107.55
N HIS A 394 0.04 77.60 -106.65
CA HIS A 394 0.64 76.26 -106.86
C HIS A 394 -0.32 75.06 -106.78
N ALA A 395 -1.51 75.20 -106.19
CA ALA A 395 -2.51 74.15 -106.09
C ALA A 395 -3.52 74.23 -107.25
N SER A 396 -4.30 73.16 -107.44
CA SER A 396 -5.35 73.12 -108.46
C SER A 396 -6.53 74.02 -108.08
N ALA A 397 -7.22 74.63 -109.06
CA ALA A 397 -8.32 75.58 -108.80
C ALA A 397 -9.54 74.94 -108.12
N ASP A 398 -9.62 73.61 -108.10
CA ASP A 398 -10.70 72.81 -107.54
C ASP A 398 -10.47 72.34 -106.10
N VAL A 399 -9.32 72.64 -105.51
CA VAL A 399 -8.98 72.24 -104.13
C VAL A 399 -9.91 72.89 -103.11
N GLU A 400 -10.46 72.07 -102.20
CA GLU A 400 -11.26 72.57 -101.09
C GLU A 400 -10.37 73.10 -99.97
N LYS A 401 -10.69 74.27 -99.42
CA LYS A 401 -9.86 74.94 -98.42
C LYS A 401 -10.65 75.06 -97.12
N MET A 402 -9.97 74.91 -95.99
CA MET A 402 -10.55 75.17 -94.67
C MET A 402 -9.54 75.85 -93.77
N ILE A 403 -9.94 76.92 -93.08
CA ILE A 403 -9.11 77.60 -92.09
C ILE A 403 -9.48 77.08 -90.70
N LEU A 404 -8.46 76.69 -89.94
CA LEU A 404 -8.59 76.23 -88.56
C LEU A 404 -7.87 77.17 -87.59
N GLY A 405 -8.63 77.72 -86.64
CA GLY A 405 -8.06 78.37 -85.46
C GLY A 405 -7.80 77.31 -84.38
N ASN A 406 -6.57 76.81 -84.29
CA ASN A 406 -6.18 75.78 -83.34
C ASN A 406 -5.82 76.36 -81.96
N LYS A 407 -5.83 75.51 -80.92
CA LYS A 407 -5.62 75.84 -79.50
C LYS A 407 -6.75 76.63 -78.84
N CYS A 408 -8.00 76.42 -79.29
CA CYS A 408 -9.17 77.10 -78.72
C CYS A 408 -9.42 76.80 -77.23
N ASP A 409 -8.76 75.76 -76.68
CA ASP A 409 -8.76 75.43 -75.25
C ASP A 409 -8.04 76.49 -74.40
N ILE A 410 -7.09 77.25 -74.96
CA ILE A 410 -6.29 78.25 -74.23
C ILE A 410 -6.85 79.66 -74.44
N ASN A 411 -8.11 79.85 -74.04
CA ASN A 411 -8.82 81.11 -74.26
C ASN A 411 -8.21 82.30 -73.49
N GLU A 412 -7.57 82.04 -72.35
CA GLU A 412 -6.93 83.06 -71.51
C GLU A 412 -5.78 83.80 -72.20
N LYS A 413 -5.11 83.15 -73.16
CA LYS A 413 -3.98 83.72 -73.92
C LYS A 413 -4.35 84.07 -75.36
N ARG A 414 -5.65 84.17 -75.66
CA ARG A 414 -6.14 84.43 -77.01
C ARG A 414 -5.70 85.82 -77.49
N GLN A 415 -5.01 85.84 -78.64
CA GLN A 415 -4.65 87.08 -79.35
C GLN A 415 -5.56 87.31 -80.56
N VAL A 416 -6.09 86.23 -81.16
CA VAL A 416 -6.97 86.29 -82.33
C VAL A 416 -8.39 85.88 -81.91
N SER A 417 -9.33 86.82 -82.00
CA SER A 417 -10.74 86.56 -81.72
C SER A 417 -11.37 85.67 -82.79
N LYS A 418 -12.41 84.92 -82.41
CA LYS A 418 -13.16 84.07 -83.33
C LYS A 418 -13.73 84.86 -84.51
N ASP A 419 -14.28 86.04 -84.23
CA ASP A 419 -14.82 86.96 -85.25
C ASP A 419 -13.78 87.40 -86.28
N ARG A 420 -12.50 87.55 -85.89
CA ARG A 420 -11.42 87.87 -86.85
C ARG A 420 -11.15 86.69 -87.79
N GLY A 421 -11.15 85.46 -87.26
CA GLY A 421 -11.03 84.24 -88.05
C GLY A 421 -12.19 84.07 -89.03
N GLU A 422 -13.42 84.26 -88.57
CA GLU A 422 -14.63 84.18 -89.39
C GLU A 422 -14.65 85.26 -90.48
N LYS A 423 -14.27 86.51 -90.17
CA LYS A 423 -14.16 87.59 -91.17
C LYS A 423 -13.14 87.28 -92.25
N LEU A 424 -11.96 86.76 -91.88
CA LEU A 424 -10.93 86.38 -92.85
C LEU A 424 -11.42 85.24 -93.75
N ALA A 425 -12.09 84.24 -93.18
CA ALA A 425 -12.70 83.17 -93.96
C ALA A 425 -13.75 83.69 -94.95
N LEU A 426 -14.60 84.64 -94.51
CA LEU A 426 -15.62 85.26 -95.35
C LEU A 426 -15.01 86.06 -96.51
N GLU A 427 -13.91 86.79 -96.26
CA GLU A 427 -13.19 87.59 -97.27
C GLU A 427 -12.70 86.73 -98.45
N TYR A 428 -12.24 85.51 -98.17
CA TYR A 428 -11.73 84.58 -99.19
C TYR A 428 -12.75 83.49 -99.60
N GLY A 429 -13.97 83.50 -99.03
CA GLY A 429 -14.99 82.47 -99.29
C GLY A 429 -14.61 81.07 -98.80
N ILE A 430 -13.78 80.96 -97.75
CA ILE A 430 -13.26 79.70 -97.19
C ILE A 430 -14.01 79.35 -95.90
N LYS A 431 -14.23 78.06 -95.62
CA LYS A 431 -14.87 77.63 -94.36
C LYS A 431 -13.91 77.80 -93.16
N PHE A 432 -14.47 78.17 -92.01
CA PHE A 432 -13.73 78.34 -90.76
C PHE A 432 -14.26 77.46 -89.64
N MET A 433 -13.35 76.94 -88.81
CA MET A 433 -13.69 76.21 -87.58
C MET A 433 -12.60 76.42 -86.53
N GLU A 434 -12.97 76.63 -85.26
CA GLU A 434 -12.02 76.58 -84.15
C GLU A 434 -11.85 75.15 -83.66
N THR A 435 -10.60 74.76 -83.42
CA THR A 435 -10.22 73.41 -83.02
C THR A 435 -9.26 73.44 -81.83
N SER A 436 -9.22 72.34 -81.08
CA SER A 436 -8.15 72.09 -80.11
C SER A 436 -7.63 70.68 -80.29
N ALA A 437 -6.40 70.57 -80.78
CA ALA A 437 -5.71 69.29 -80.82
C ALA A 437 -5.49 68.68 -79.41
N LYS A 438 -5.25 69.53 -78.40
CA LYS A 438 -5.01 69.10 -77.00
C LYS A 438 -6.27 68.60 -76.31
N ALA A 439 -7.37 69.34 -76.42
CA ALA A 439 -8.65 69.00 -75.80
C ALA A 439 -9.54 68.13 -76.72
N ASN A 440 -9.05 67.77 -77.91
CA ASN A 440 -9.76 67.04 -78.96
C ASN A 440 -11.11 67.69 -79.35
N ILE A 441 -11.15 69.02 -79.40
CA ILE A 441 -12.35 69.79 -79.74
C ILE A 441 -12.37 70.04 -81.24
N ASN A 442 -13.46 69.65 -81.91
CA ASN A 442 -13.72 69.88 -83.34
C ASN A 442 -12.67 69.33 -84.33
N VAL A 443 -11.65 68.59 -83.88
CA VAL A 443 -10.62 68.01 -84.75
C VAL A 443 -11.24 67.04 -85.76
N GLU A 444 -12.01 66.07 -85.28
CA GLU A 444 -12.70 65.11 -86.15
C GLU A 444 -13.76 65.78 -87.03
N ASN A 445 -14.50 66.73 -86.48
CA ASN A 445 -15.49 67.51 -87.24
C ASN A 445 -14.86 68.28 -88.40
N ALA A 446 -13.67 68.86 -88.20
CA ALA A 446 -12.96 69.60 -89.24
C ALA A 446 -12.56 68.68 -90.41
N PHE A 447 -11.94 67.52 -90.12
CA PHE A 447 -11.58 66.53 -91.13
C PHE A 447 -12.80 65.96 -91.87
N LEU A 448 -13.87 65.61 -91.14
CA LEU A 448 -15.10 65.08 -91.75
C LEU A 448 -15.80 66.11 -92.62
N THR A 449 -15.82 67.38 -92.20
CA THR A 449 -16.44 68.47 -92.97
C THR A 449 -15.71 68.70 -94.28
N LEU A 450 -14.38 68.83 -94.22
CA LEU A 450 -13.56 68.99 -95.42
C LEU A 450 -13.68 67.77 -96.35
N ALA A 451 -13.64 66.56 -95.81
CA ALA A 451 -13.79 65.33 -96.61
C ALA A 451 -15.17 65.24 -97.29
N ARG A 452 -16.24 65.69 -96.61
CA ARG A 452 -17.59 65.76 -97.18
C ARG A 452 -17.68 66.76 -98.33
N ASP A 453 -17.07 67.93 -98.19
CA ASP A 453 -17.06 68.97 -99.23
C ASP A 453 -16.28 68.53 -100.47
N ILE A 454 -15.12 67.91 -100.28
CA ILE A 454 -14.33 67.31 -101.37
C ILE A 454 -15.16 66.25 -102.10
N LYS A 455 -15.83 65.36 -101.36
CA LYS A 455 -16.69 64.32 -101.94
C LYS A 455 -17.82 64.93 -102.77
N ALA A 456 -18.53 65.93 -102.24
CA ALA A 456 -19.60 66.62 -102.96
C ALA A 456 -19.10 67.25 -104.26
N LYS A 457 -17.93 67.91 -104.25
CA LYS A 457 -17.30 68.44 -105.47
C LYS A 457 -16.91 67.34 -106.46
N MET A 458 -16.42 66.20 -105.98
CA MET A 458 -16.08 65.05 -106.83
C MET A 458 -17.30 64.41 -107.50
N ASP A 459 -18.37 64.20 -106.74
CA ASP A 459 -19.63 63.63 -107.26
C ASP A 459 -20.23 64.54 -108.35
N THR A 460 -20.08 65.87 -108.23
CA THR A 460 -20.53 66.85 -109.25
C THR A 460 -19.66 66.83 -110.53
N LYS A 461 -18.39 66.42 -110.44
CA LYS A 461 -17.49 66.25 -111.61
C LYS A 461 -17.66 64.91 -112.32
N LEU A 462 -18.10 63.87 -111.62
CA LEU A 462 -18.25 62.51 -112.15
C LEU A 462 -19.51 62.31 -113.00
N GLU A 463 -20.53 63.16 -112.87
CA GLU A 463 -21.71 63.15 -113.76
C GLU A 463 -21.42 63.77 -115.15
N GLY A 464 -20.24 64.36 -115.36
CA GLY A 464 -19.87 65.06 -116.59
C GLY A 464 -18.85 64.38 -117.51
N ASN A 465 -18.29 63.20 -117.17
CA ASN A 465 -17.30 62.56 -118.05
C ASN A 465 -17.20 61.04 -117.83
N ASN A 466 -17.67 60.26 -118.80
CA ASN A 466 -17.40 58.83 -118.96
C ASN A 466 -17.00 58.61 -120.42
N PRO A 467 -15.88 57.92 -120.73
CA PRO A 467 -16.01 56.49 -121.02
C PRO A 467 -14.80 55.58 -120.71
N GLN A 468 -15.15 54.32 -120.44
CA GLN A 468 -14.57 53.03 -120.87
C GLN A 468 -13.04 52.82 -120.91
N GLY A 469 -12.60 51.71 -120.31
CA GLY A 469 -11.34 51.07 -120.71
C GLY A 469 -10.82 49.99 -119.77
N SER A 470 -11.03 48.74 -120.16
CA SER A 470 -10.52 47.46 -119.63
C SER A 470 -9.11 47.45 -119.03
N ASN A 471 -8.95 46.83 -117.86
CA ASN A 471 -7.66 46.53 -117.23
C ASN A 471 -7.38 45.01 -117.25
N GLN A 472 -6.28 44.62 -117.91
CA GLN A 472 -5.57 43.35 -117.70
C GLN A 472 -4.56 43.51 -116.56
N GLY A 473 -4.21 42.42 -115.85
CA GLY A 473 -3.09 42.39 -114.89
C GLY A 473 -3.39 41.56 -113.64
N VAL A 474 -3.16 40.24 -113.65
CA VAL A 474 -1.95 39.53 -113.16
C VAL A 474 -1.84 39.48 -111.62
N LYS A 475 -1.91 38.25 -111.08
CA LYS A 475 -1.60 37.84 -109.70
C LYS A 475 -0.18 37.26 -109.64
N ILE A 476 0.58 37.56 -108.58
CA ILE A 476 1.62 36.68 -108.04
C ILE A 476 1.37 36.46 -106.55
N THR A 477 1.51 35.20 -106.17
CA THR A 477 1.24 34.57 -104.89
C THR A 477 2.40 34.62 -103.90
N THR A 478 1.99 34.34 -102.66
CA THR A 478 2.56 34.38 -101.31
C THR A 478 3.74 33.44 -101.00
N GLU A 479 4.41 33.83 -99.91
CA GLU A 479 5.45 33.20 -99.08
C GLU A 479 5.16 31.77 -98.57
N GLN A 480 6.22 31.10 -98.09
CA GLN A 480 6.12 30.15 -96.96
C GLN A 480 7.35 30.20 -96.03
N GLN A 481 7.06 30.37 -94.73
CA GLN A 481 7.95 30.28 -93.56
C GLN A 481 8.25 28.81 -93.16
N LYS A 482 9.38 28.58 -92.46
CA LYS A 482 9.62 27.39 -91.63
C LYS A 482 9.93 27.77 -90.18
N LYS A 483 9.33 26.98 -89.26
CA LYS A 483 9.30 27.10 -87.79
C LYS A 483 10.49 26.40 -87.10
N SER A 484 10.76 26.82 -85.87
CA SER A 484 11.70 26.24 -84.91
C SER A 484 11.05 25.30 -83.86
N SER A 485 11.95 24.61 -83.14
CA SER A 485 11.87 23.47 -82.23
C SER A 485 11.17 23.69 -80.87
N PHE A 486 10.62 22.61 -80.28
CA PHE A 486 10.29 22.48 -78.85
C PHE A 486 10.46 21.02 -78.36
N PHE A 487 11.13 20.83 -77.22
CA PHE A 487 11.25 19.64 -76.35
C PHE A 487 11.55 20.20 -74.93
N ARG A 488 11.20 19.64 -73.76
CA ARG A 488 10.51 18.42 -73.30
C ARG A 488 10.20 18.63 -71.80
N CYS A 489 9.15 18.01 -71.27
CA CYS A 489 8.86 17.88 -69.83
C CYS A 489 8.77 16.38 -69.52
N VAL A 490 9.40 15.89 -68.43
CA VAL A 490 8.93 14.74 -67.61
C VAL A 490 9.54 14.88 -66.21
N LEU A 491 8.66 14.82 -65.20
CA LEU A 491 8.93 14.63 -63.77
C LEU A 491 9.30 13.18 -63.44
N LEU A 492 10.25 13.02 -62.53
CA LEU A 492 10.15 12.08 -61.39
C LEU A 492 10.99 12.64 -60.24
#